data_AF-A0A6S6W5H4-F1
#
_entry.id   AF-A0A6S6W5H4-F1
#
_cell.length_a   1.000
_cell.length_b   1.000
_cell.length_c   1.000
_cell.angle_alpha   90.00
_cell.angle_beta   90.00
_cell.angle_gamma   90.00
#
_symmetry.space_group_name_H-M   'P 1'
#
loop_
_entity.id
_entity.type
_entity.pdbx_description
1 polymer ?
#
loop_
_entity_poly.entity_id
_entity_poly.type
_entity_poly.pdbx_seq_one_letter_code
_entity_poly.pdbx_strand_id
1 'polypeptide(L)'
;MVPKAFEAGYANTTGFKKVVKATIYIKKKDGMSDADFIGYYNNNHAQRAVPILQRHGIISYSLTYHLERDRKVIQDIMHGRAKLMDYDAICTFVFPDYLALAKFMYDKDGAALNGDHENFMDDSQMQMMVGDEYMLIENGEKVG
;
A
#
# COMPACT_ATOMS: atom_id res chain seq x y z
N MET A 1 -7.07 23.80 8.82
CA MET A 1 -6.31 23.27 9.96
C MET A 1 -6.96 21.95 10.35
N VAL A 2 -6.19 20.87 10.43
CA VAL A 2 -6.70 19.52 10.73
C VAL A 2 -6.78 19.36 12.26
N PRO A 3 -7.81 18.71 12.82
CA PRO A 3 -7.85 18.48 14.26
C PRO A 3 -6.65 17.67 14.72
N LYS A 4 -6.11 17.98 15.91
CA LYS A 4 -4.92 17.35 16.46
C LYS A 4 -4.96 15.82 16.49
N ALA A 5 -6.15 15.24 16.63
CA ALA A 5 -6.37 13.79 16.63
C ALA A 5 -6.12 13.11 15.26
N PHE A 6 -6.03 13.88 14.18
CA PHE A 6 -5.77 13.40 12.82
C PHE A 6 -4.37 13.79 12.32
N GLU A 7 -3.58 14.48 13.13
CA GLU A 7 -2.17 14.75 12.83
C GLU A 7 -1.36 13.45 12.94
N ALA A 8 -0.42 13.26 12.04
CA ALA A 8 0.49 12.11 12.08
C ALA A 8 1.58 12.29 13.15
N GLY A 9 1.93 11.20 13.81
CA GLY A 9 2.96 11.11 14.84
C GLY A 9 2.38 10.91 16.24
N TYR A 10 3.19 10.37 17.14
CA TYR A 10 2.79 10.11 18.52
C TYR A 10 3.22 11.26 19.44
N ALA A 11 2.35 11.62 20.39
CA ALA A 11 2.64 12.69 21.34
C ALA A 11 3.96 12.44 22.11
N ASN A 12 4.76 13.50 22.26
CA ASN A 12 6.05 13.47 22.96
C ASN A 12 7.11 12.56 22.32
N THR A 13 7.03 12.31 21.02
CA THR A 13 8.05 11.59 20.24
C THR A 13 8.66 12.47 19.13
N THR A 14 9.81 12.08 18.59
CA THR A 14 10.47 12.72 17.44
C THR A 14 10.75 11.65 16.37
N GLY A 15 11.28 12.01 15.19
CA GLY A 15 11.67 11.04 14.15
C GLY A 15 10.53 10.46 13.30
N PHE A 16 9.27 10.72 13.65
CA PHE A 16 8.12 10.40 12.80
C PHE A 16 8.00 11.41 11.65
N LYS A 17 7.78 10.90 10.43
CA LYS A 17 7.29 11.72 9.34
C LYS A 17 5.89 12.20 9.65
N LYS A 18 5.59 13.44 9.26
CA LYS A 18 4.25 14.03 9.36
C LYS A 18 3.37 13.56 8.21
N VAL A 19 3.23 12.25 8.06
CA VAL A 19 2.43 11.57 7.04
C VAL A 19 1.78 10.32 7.63
N VAL A 20 0.67 9.90 7.03
CA VAL A 20 -0.01 8.64 7.36
C VAL A 20 0.24 7.64 6.24
N LYS A 21 0.61 6.41 6.57
CA LYS A 21 0.86 5.35 5.60
C LYS A 21 -0.22 4.28 5.72
N ALA A 22 -0.88 3.97 4.62
CA ALA A 22 -1.75 2.80 4.51
C ALA A 22 -1.11 1.77 3.59
N THR A 23 -1.07 0.52 4.03
CA THR A 23 -0.60 -0.63 3.26
C THR A 23 -1.72 -1.64 3.16
N ILE A 24 -2.10 -1.99 1.93
CA ILE A 24 -3.11 -3.02 1.66
C ILE A 24 -2.38 -4.27 1.19
N TYR A 25 -2.70 -5.40 1.79
CA TYR A 25 -2.17 -6.71 1.43
C TYR A 25 -3.14 -7.40 0.47
N ILE A 26 -2.61 -7.86 -0.66
CA ILE A 26 -3.40 -8.34 -1.79
C ILE A 26 -3.00 -9.78 -2.09
N LYS A 27 -4.01 -10.65 -2.12
CA LYS A 27 -3.90 -12.00 -2.64
C LYS A 27 -4.39 -11.99 -4.07
N LYS A 28 -3.60 -12.47 -5.03
CA LYS A 28 -4.06 -12.56 -6.42
C LYS A 28 -5.16 -13.62 -6.54
N LYS A 29 -6.01 -13.48 -7.54
CA LYS A 29 -7.10 -14.43 -7.82
C LYS A 29 -6.55 -15.84 -8.05
N ASP A 30 -7.25 -16.85 -7.54
CA ASP A 30 -6.86 -18.24 -7.76
C ASP A 30 -6.83 -18.58 -9.26
N GLY A 31 -5.82 -19.37 -9.66
CA GLY A 31 -5.56 -19.70 -11.06
C GLY A 31 -5.01 -18.56 -11.94
N MET A 32 -4.88 -17.32 -11.43
CA MET A 32 -4.29 -16.22 -12.19
C MET A 32 -2.76 -16.32 -12.25
N SER A 33 -2.19 -16.16 -13.45
CA SER A 33 -0.74 -16.12 -13.63
C SER A 33 -0.13 -14.83 -13.06
N ASP A 34 1.14 -14.88 -12.67
CA ASP A 34 1.87 -13.70 -12.18
C ASP A 34 1.90 -12.57 -13.23
N ALA A 35 2.06 -12.93 -14.51
CA ALA A 35 2.09 -11.98 -15.61
C ALA A 35 0.74 -11.30 -15.83
N ASP A 36 -0.36 -12.06 -15.78
CA ASP A 36 -1.71 -11.51 -15.92
C ASP A 36 -2.07 -10.61 -14.73
N PHE A 37 -1.69 -11.03 -13.51
CA PHE A 37 -1.88 -10.24 -12.30
C PHE A 37 -1.14 -8.90 -12.38
N ILE A 38 0.16 -8.90 -12.72
CA ILE A 38 0.94 -7.67 -12.93
C ILE A 38 0.31 -6.81 -14.03
N GLY A 39 -0.01 -7.43 -15.17
CA GLY A 39 -0.52 -6.75 -16.35
C GLY A 39 -1.85 -6.04 -16.08
N TYR A 40 -2.80 -6.75 -15.46
CA TYR A 40 -4.10 -6.20 -15.12
C TYR A 40 -3.99 -5.15 -14.01
N TYR A 41 -3.27 -5.49 -12.92
CA TYR A 41 -3.22 -4.62 -11.76
C TYR A 41 -2.55 -3.28 -12.08
N ASN A 42 -1.43 -3.30 -12.80
CA ASN A 42 -0.70 -2.08 -13.17
C ASN A 42 -1.42 -1.21 -14.19
N ASN A 43 -2.00 -1.81 -15.23
CA ASN A 43 -2.46 -1.07 -16.42
C ASN A 43 -3.96 -0.78 -16.41
N ASN A 44 -4.74 -1.42 -15.52
CA ASN A 44 -6.17 -1.17 -15.40
C ASN A 44 -6.48 -0.53 -14.04
N HIS A 45 -6.41 -1.31 -12.97
CA HIS A 45 -6.84 -0.86 -11.64
C HIS A 45 -6.00 0.32 -11.12
N ALA A 46 -4.68 0.18 -11.09
CA ALA A 46 -3.78 1.17 -10.51
C ALA A 46 -3.84 2.52 -11.25
N GLN A 47 -3.84 2.50 -12.59
CA GLN A 47 -3.94 3.75 -13.37
C GLN A 47 -5.27 4.48 -13.16
N ARG A 48 -6.38 3.75 -13.03
CA ARG A 48 -7.70 4.34 -12.78
C ARG A 48 -7.80 4.97 -11.39
N ALA A 49 -7.04 4.47 -10.42
CA ALA A 49 -6.98 5.08 -9.10
C ALA A 49 -6.22 6.42 -9.08
N VAL A 50 -5.23 6.63 -9.98
CA VAL A 50 -4.35 7.81 -9.94
C VAL A 50 -5.09 9.16 -9.90
N PRO A 51 -6.09 9.45 -10.76
CA PRO A 51 -6.80 10.73 -10.71
C PRO A 51 -7.57 10.94 -9.40
N ILE A 52 -8.13 9.88 -8.82
CA ILE A 52 -8.84 9.90 -7.53
C ILE A 52 -7.83 10.20 -6.41
N LEU A 53 -6.65 9.60 -6.49
CA LEU A 53 -5.61 9.81 -5.50
C LEU A 53 -5.07 11.25 -5.54
N GLN A 54 -4.85 11.78 -6.74
CA GLN A 54 -4.34 13.14 -6.94
C GLN A 54 -5.30 14.20 -6.40
N ARG A 55 -6.62 14.06 -6.59
CA ARG A 55 -7.60 15.04 -6.08
C ARG A 55 -7.68 15.10 -4.55
N HIS A 56 -7.27 14.04 -3.85
CA HIS A 56 -7.20 13.99 -2.39
C HIS A 56 -5.82 14.34 -1.83
N GLY A 57 -4.87 14.70 -2.69
CA GLY A 57 -3.52 15.12 -2.27
C GLY A 57 -2.67 13.99 -1.71
N ILE A 58 -2.90 12.73 -2.14
CA ILE A 58 -2.02 11.62 -1.78
C ILE A 58 -0.62 11.91 -2.30
N ILE A 59 0.37 11.73 -1.42
CA ILE A 59 1.78 12.07 -1.63
C ILE A 59 2.44 11.03 -2.53
N SER A 60 2.18 9.75 -2.28
CA SER A 60 2.70 8.66 -3.10
C SER A 60 1.76 7.46 -3.12
N TYR A 61 1.77 6.75 -4.24
CA TYR A 61 1.11 5.47 -4.43
C TYR A 61 2.09 4.52 -5.12
N SER A 62 2.31 3.34 -4.52
CA SER A 62 3.24 2.35 -5.06
C SER A 62 2.71 0.94 -4.90
N LEU A 63 3.10 0.06 -5.82
CA LEU A 63 2.84 -1.38 -5.79
C LEU A 63 4.15 -2.13 -5.57
N THR A 64 4.15 -3.06 -4.62
CA THR A 64 5.27 -3.96 -4.36
C THR A 64 4.78 -5.39 -4.50
N TYR A 65 5.43 -6.16 -5.35
CA TYR A 65 5.05 -7.53 -5.66
C TYR A 65 5.86 -8.54 -4.82
N HIS A 66 5.22 -9.64 -4.47
CA HIS A 66 5.81 -10.76 -3.77
C HIS A 66 5.41 -12.08 -4.46
N LEU A 67 5.85 -12.22 -5.71
CA LEU A 67 5.45 -13.30 -6.61
C LEU A 67 6.47 -14.45 -6.58
N GLU A 68 6.28 -15.48 -7.41
CA GLU A 68 7.10 -16.70 -7.34
C GLU A 68 8.61 -16.39 -7.43
N ARG A 69 8.98 -15.52 -8.37
CA ARG A 69 10.35 -15.04 -8.55
C ARG A 69 10.91 -14.41 -7.26
N ASP A 70 10.16 -13.50 -6.65
CA ASP A 70 10.64 -12.71 -5.51
C ASP A 70 10.76 -13.58 -4.26
N ARG A 71 9.78 -14.48 -4.05
CA ARG A 71 9.80 -15.49 -2.99
C ARG A 71 11.02 -16.40 -3.10
N LYS A 72 11.33 -16.87 -4.32
CA LYS A 72 12.51 -17.71 -4.55
C LYS A 72 13.81 -16.96 -4.26
N VAL A 73 13.95 -15.74 -4.79
CA VAL A 73 15.15 -14.91 -4.58
C VAL A 73 15.43 -14.70 -3.09
N ILE A 74 14.43 -14.27 -2.32
CA ILE A 74 14.65 -14.02 -0.88
C ILE A 74 14.87 -15.31 -0.10
N GLN A 75 14.26 -16.42 -0.49
CA GLN A 75 14.55 -17.71 0.14
C GLN A 75 15.97 -18.16 -0.13
N ASP A 76 16.48 -18.03 -1.35
CA ASP A 76 17.85 -18.37 -1.69
C ASP A 76 18.84 -17.53 -0.87
N ILE A 77 18.61 -16.21 -0.78
CA ILE A 77 19.42 -15.28 0.04
C ILE A 77 19.41 -15.67 1.52
N MET A 78 18.25 -16.09 2.04
CA MET A 78 18.10 -16.44 3.46
C MET A 78 18.38 -17.93 3.76
N HIS A 79 18.91 -18.68 2.79
CA HIS A 79 19.17 -20.13 2.90
C HIS A 79 17.92 -20.91 3.34
N GLY A 80 16.76 -20.61 2.75
CA GLY A 80 15.48 -21.27 3.03
C GLY A 80 14.82 -20.91 4.35
N ARG A 81 15.36 -19.92 5.10
CA ARG A 81 14.87 -19.54 6.43
C ARG A 81 13.93 -18.33 6.44
N ALA A 82 13.59 -17.78 5.27
CA ALA A 82 12.69 -16.64 5.20
C ALA A 82 11.27 -17.05 5.64
N LYS A 83 10.68 -16.28 6.55
CA LYS A 83 9.27 -16.40 6.94
C LYS A 83 8.45 -15.43 6.09
N LEU A 84 8.01 -15.92 4.94
CA LEU A 84 7.34 -15.10 3.95
C LEU A 84 5.85 -15.01 4.23
N MET A 85 5.29 -13.82 4.06
CA MET A 85 3.85 -13.59 4.13
C MET A 85 3.17 -14.22 2.91
N ASP A 86 1.97 -14.76 3.10
CA ASP A 86 1.21 -15.40 2.03
C ASP A 86 0.34 -14.40 1.23
N TYR A 87 0.92 -13.26 0.85
CA TYR A 87 0.31 -12.25 0.00
C TYR A 87 1.16 -11.98 -1.23
N ASP A 88 0.54 -11.69 -2.36
CA ASP A 88 1.18 -11.62 -3.68
C ASP A 88 1.59 -10.20 -4.07
N ALA A 89 0.96 -9.20 -3.46
CA ALA A 89 1.39 -7.82 -3.53
C ALA A 89 0.99 -7.05 -2.28
N ILE A 90 1.61 -5.90 -2.12
CA ILE A 90 1.05 -4.80 -1.33
C ILE A 90 0.87 -3.58 -2.21
N CYS A 91 -0.13 -2.79 -1.89
CA CYS A 91 -0.19 -1.40 -2.34
C CYS A 91 0.01 -0.48 -1.15
N THR A 92 0.74 0.61 -1.37
CA THR A 92 1.11 1.55 -0.32
C THR A 92 0.72 2.94 -0.74
N PHE A 93 -0.04 3.61 0.12
CA PHE A 93 -0.43 5.00 -0.01
C PHE A 93 0.18 5.82 1.11
N VAL A 94 0.70 6.99 0.79
CA VAL A 94 1.18 7.98 1.77
C VAL A 94 0.28 9.21 1.69
N PHE A 95 -0.41 9.49 2.78
CA PHE A 95 -1.33 10.60 2.94
C PHE A 95 -0.68 11.71 3.76
N PRO A 96 -1.05 12.98 3.55
CA PRO A 96 -0.58 14.07 4.40
C PRO A 96 -1.08 13.95 5.85
N ASP A 97 -2.28 13.40 6.06
CA ASP A 97 -2.91 13.24 7.38
C ASP A 97 -4.04 12.21 7.32
N TYR A 98 -4.63 11.87 8.48
CA TYR A 98 -5.75 10.92 8.55
C TYR A 98 -7.05 11.47 7.93
N LEU A 99 -7.19 12.79 7.78
CA LEU A 99 -8.37 13.39 7.14
C LEU A 99 -8.35 13.13 5.62
N ALA A 100 -7.18 13.22 4.99
CA ALA A 100 -7.01 12.84 3.58
C ALA A 100 -7.27 11.35 3.37
N LEU A 101 -6.78 10.49 4.26
CA LEU A 101 -7.13 9.06 4.26
C LEU A 101 -8.65 8.86 4.33
N ALA A 102 -9.32 9.48 5.31
CA ALA A 102 -10.76 9.35 5.46
C ALA A 102 -11.52 9.81 4.22
N LYS A 103 -11.17 10.97 3.65
CA LYS A 103 -11.78 11.48 2.41
C LYS A 103 -11.64 10.51 1.24
N PHE A 104 -10.45 9.89 1.09
CA PHE A 104 -10.22 8.88 0.09
C PHE A 104 -11.08 7.62 0.33
N MET A 105 -11.15 7.13 1.58
CA MET A 105 -11.93 5.93 1.92
C MET A 105 -13.45 6.10 1.70
N TYR A 106 -13.97 7.33 1.79
CA TYR A 106 -15.38 7.64 1.55
C TYR A 106 -15.65 8.21 0.15
N ASP A 107 -14.66 8.17 -0.73
CA ASP A 107 -14.80 8.64 -2.09
C ASP A 107 -15.68 7.70 -2.92
N LYS A 108 -16.68 8.25 -3.62
CA LYS A 108 -17.64 7.45 -4.41
C LYS A 108 -17.00 6.77 -5.61
N ASP A 109 -16.06 7.43 -6.30
CA ASP A 109 -15.37 6.85 -7.44
C ASP A 109 -14.35 5.82 -6.96
N GLY A 110 -13.73 6.06 -5.80
CA GLY A 110 -12.89 5.08 -5.12
C GLY A 110 -13.66 3.82 -4.76
N ALA A 111 -14.84 3.97 -4.14
CA ALA A 111 -15.73 2.85 -3.84
C ALA A 111 -16.18 2.09 -5.11
N ALA A 112 -16.40 2.79 -6.23
CA ALA A 112 -16.74 2.15 -7.49
C ALA A 112 -15.59 1.30 -8.07
N LEU A 113 -14.33 1.60 -7.73
CA LEU A 113 -13.19 0.76 -8.12
C LEU A 113 -13.12 -0.57 -7.38
N ASN A 114 -13.77 -0.71 -6.22
CA ASN A 114 -13.77 -1.98 -5.49
C ASN A 114 -14.41 -3.12 -6.29
N GLY A 115 -15.38 -2.81 -7.16
CA GLY A 115 -15.96 -3.80 -8.07
C GLY A 115 -14.95 -4.40 -9.06
N ASP A 116 -13.81 -3.75 -9.27
CA ASP A 116 -12.74 -4.23 -10.13
C ASP A 116 -11.89 -5.33 -9.48
N HIS A 117 -11.94 -5.48 -8.15
CA HIS A 117 -11.11 -6.42 -7.40
C HIS A 117 -11.32 -7.87 -7.86
N GLU A 118 -12.54 -8.26 -8.20
CA GLU A 118 -12.89 -9.62 -8.64
C GLU A 118 -12.15 -10.08 -9.91
N ASN A 119 -11.59 -9.13 -10.67
CA ASN A 119 -10.87 -9.42 -11.90
C ASN A 119 -9.44 -9.91 -11.65
N PHE A 120 -8.81 -9.53 -10.54
CA PHE A 120 -7.38 -9.78 -10.33
C PHE A 120 -6.99 -10.24 -8.92
N MET A 121 -7.86 -10.07 -7.91
CA MET A 121 -7.56 -10.42 -6.53
C MET A 121 -8.70 -11.17 -5.84
N ASP A 122 -8.36 -11.84 -4.75
CA ASP A 122 -9.32 -12.36 -3.78
C ASP A 122 -9.56 -11.30 -2.69
N ASP A 123 -10.65 -10.56 -2.84
CA ASP A 123 -11.03 -9.47 -1.93
C ASP A 123 -11.34 -9.96 -0.51
N SER A 124 -11.77 -11.23 -0.35
CA SER A 124 -12.08 -11.78 0.97
C SER A 124 -10.85 -11.93 1.87
N GLN A 125 -9.67 -11.99 1.26
CA GLN A 125 -8.39 -12.09 1.96
C GLN A 125 -7.70 -10.72 2.10
N MET A 126 -8.25 -9.65 1.53
CA MET A 126 -7.63 -8.32 1.62
C MET A 126 -7.50 -7.87 3.08
N GLN A 127 -6.30 -7.42 3.45
CA GLN A 127 -6.02 -6.86 4.78
C GLN A 127 -5.42 -5.47 4.65
N MET A 128 -5.58 -4.63 5.67
CA MET A 128 -5.03 -3.28 5.70
C MET A 128 -4.27 -3.02 6.99
N MET A 129 -3.10 -2.38 6.87
CA MET A 129 -2.34 -1.80 7.97
C MET A 129 -2.22 -0.30 7.75
N VAL A 130 -2.58 0.49 8.76
CA VAL A 130 -2.50 1.96 8.73
C VAL A 130 -1.70 2.44 9.93
N GLY A 131 -0.80 3.38 9.74
CA GLY A 131 -0.06 3.99 10.83
C GLY A 131 0.89 5.10 10.41
N ASP A 132 1.58 5.65 11.40
CA ASP A 132 2.52 6.75 11.22
C ASP A 132 3.95 6.21 11.00
N GLU A 133 4.71 6.81 10.09
CA GLU A 133 6.02 6.30 9.68
C GLU A 133 7.16 6.93 10.49
N TYR A 134 7.86 6.13 11.29
CA TYR A 134 9.13 6.54 11.91
C TYR A 134 10.29 6.36 10.94
N MET A 135 11.09 7.40 10.71
CA MET A 135 12.17 7.36 9.72
C MET A 135 13.55 7.34 10.35
N LEU A 136 14.33 6.30 9.99
CA LEU A 136 15.73 6.12 10.40
C LEU A 136 16.71 6.42 9.27
N ILE A 137 16.33 6.10 8.03
CA ILE A 137 17.14 6.31 6.84
C ILE A 137 16.22 6.81 5.72
N GLU A 138 16.63 7.86 5.02
CA GLU A 138 15.95 8.41 3.84
C GLU A 138 17.00 8.69 2.76
N ASN A 139 16.74 8.24 1.53
CA ASN A 139 17.68 8.38 0.40
C ASN A 139 19.10 7.86 0.68
N GLY A 140 19.22 6.83 1.52
CA GLY A 140 20.51 6.24 1.90
C GLY A 140 21.24 6.96 3.04
N GLU A 141 20.69 8.04 3.57
CA GLU A 141 21.28 8.83 4.65
C GLU A 141 20.50 8.66 5.96
N LYS A 142 21.21 8.70 7.09
CA LYS A 142 20.59 8.64 8.42
C LYS A 142 19.71 9.88 8.65
N VAL A 143 18.49 9.66 9.13
CA VAL A 143 17.57 10.72 9.58
C VAL A 143 17.67 10.87 11.10
N GLY A 144 17.83 12.10 11.58
CA GLY A 144 17.99 12.44 13.00
C GLY A 144 18.89 13.64 13.21
#